data_AF-A0A9J6FID3-F1
#
_entry.id   AF-A0A9J6FID3-F1
#
_cell.length_a   1.000
_cell.length_b   1.000
_cell.length_c   1.000
_cell.angle_alpha   90.00
_cell.angle_beta   90.00
_cell.angle_gamma   90.00
#
_symmetry.space_group_name_H-M   'P 1'
#
loop_
_entity.id
_entity.type
_entity.pdbx_description
1 polymer ?
#
loop_
_entity_poly.entity_id
_entity_poly.type
_entity_poly.pdbx_seq_one_letter_code
_entity_poly.pdbx_strand_id
1 'polypeptide(L)'
;MQWWTRREQVSRHTIKNVLQLTGWESGGTKIVPCFLVLLKSNANHANLWTTPCVFTRRGKESVKQAQICIMASPTKKAKFEALRKQRVACYRSNLRLQKRKDALTSELRKCKERLNDLKDSGLDDLAKKAELPEVQTMLSTECIAAAKATSEQTRRYTDNWLLLCLLLQIRSPSAYQFLWDSHILPLPCVKTVRKYYISTAGM
;
A
#
# COMPACT_ATOMS: atom_id res chain seq x y z
N MET A 1 17.72 6.14 19.29
CA MET A 1 16.67 6.60 18.35
C MET A 1 17.23 7.58 17.29
N GLN A 2 18.31 7.26 16.56
CA GLN A 2 18.91 8.18 15.56
C GLN A 2 19.46 7.52 14.28
N TRP A 3 19.06 6.28 13.96
CA TRP A 3 19.60 5.56 12.79
C TRP A 3 18.64 5.46 11.59
N TRP A 4 17.41 5.97 11.70
CA TRP A 4 16.41 5.87 10.62
C TRP A 4 16.37 7.07 9.67
N THR A 5 16.86 8.26 10.08
CA THR A 5 16.62 9.50 9.34
C THR A 5 17.57 9.76 8.15
N ARG A 6 18.70 9.05 8.05
CA ARG A 6 19.73 9.34 7.01
C ARG A 6 19.52 8.60 5.68
N ARG A 7 18.79 7.47 5.69
CA ARG A 7 18.57 6.66 4.47
C ARG A 7 17.40 7.16 3.63
N GLU A 8 16.44 7.87 4.22
CA GLU A 8 15.29 8.45 3.51
C GLU A 8 15.58 9.78 2.83
N GLN A 9 16.53 10.59 3.32
CA GLN A 9 16.87 11.86 2.66
C GLN A 9 17.63 11.67 1.33
N VAL A 10 18.53 10.69 1.24
CA VAL A 10 19.26 10.40 -0.02
C VAL A 10 18.33 9.85 -1.11
N SER A 11 17.27 9.14 -0.71
CA SER A 11 16.30 8.56 -1.65
C SER A 11 15.35 9.62 -2.24
N ARG A 12 14.92 10.61 -1.45
CA ARG A 12 14.01 11.67 -1.92
C ARG A 12 14.67 12.68 -2.86
N HIS A 13 15.97 12.97 -2.69
CA HIS A 13 16.69 13.90 -3.57
C HIS A 13 16.98 13.27 -4.95
N THR A 14 17.30 11.98 -4.99
CA THR A 14 17.57 11.28 -6.25
C THR A 14 16.29 11.06 -7.07
N ILE A 15 15.14 10.88 -6.43
CA ILE A 15 13.84 10.72 -7.11
C ILE A 15 13.33 12.06 -7.67
N LYS A 16 13.53 13.19 -6.97
CA LYS A 16 13.13 14.52 -7.48
C LYS A 16 13.90 14.92 -8.76
N ASN A 17 15.20 14.57 -8.84
CA ASN A 17 16.01 14.89 -10.02
C ASN A 17 15.69 14.00 -11.24
N VAL A 18 15.13 12.81 -11.04
CA VAL A 18 14.67 11.94 -12.14
C VAL A 18 13.28 12.38 -12.64
N LEU A 19 12.42 12.90 -11.76
CA LEU A 19 11.09 13.40 -12.14
C LEU A 19 11.12 14.79 -12.82
N GLN A 20 12.09 15.66 -12.52
CA GLN A 20 12.20 16.97 -13.18
C GLN A 20 12.66 16.90 -14.65
N LEU A 21 13.21 15.77 -15.11
CA LEU A 21 13.57 15.56 -16.52
C LEU A 21 12.41 14.99 -17.36
N THR A 22 11.30 14.63 -16.72
CA THR A 22 10.07 14.18 -17.38
C THR A 22 8.98 15.20 -17.09
N GLY A 23 8.91 16.27 -17.89
CA GLY A 23 7.80 17.24 -17.82
C GLY A 23 6.47 16.49 -17.90
N TRP A 24 5.78 16.36 -16.75
CA TRP A 24 4.55 15.61 -16.62
C TRP A 24 3.43 16.60 -16.34
N GLU A 25 2.89 17.18 -17.41
CA GLU A 25 1.62 17.89 -17.34
C GLU A 25 0.48 16.88 -17.55
N SER A 26 -0.51 16.99 -16.65
CA SER A 26 -1.70 16.17 -16.57
C SER A 26 -2.67 16.51 -17.71
N GLY A 27 -2.71 15.67 -18.73
CA GLY A 27 -3.72 15.74 -19.79
C GLY A 27 -3.57 14.67 -20.84
N GLY A 28 -4.27 13.54 -20.67
CA GLY A 28 -4.55 12.60 -21.76
C GLY A 28 -3.51 11.51 -22.04
N THR A 29 -4.01 10.27 -22.12
CA THR A 29 -3.34 9.04 -22.61
C THR A 29 -2.20 8.45 -21.77
N LYS A 30 -2.50 7.31 -21.14
CA LYS A 30 -1.52 6.43 -20.47
C LYS A 30 -0.53 5.87 -21.49
N ILE A 31 0.69 6.39 -21.50
CA ILE A 31 1.84 5.75 -22.15
C ILE A 31 2.69 5.11 -21.05
N VAL A 32 2.60 3.79 -20.92
CA VAL A 32 3.56 3.02 -20.12
C VAL A 32 4.65 2.55 -21.08
N PRO A 33 5.91 3.02 -20.97
CA PRO A 33 6.97 2.52 -21.83
C PRO A 33 7.43 1.15 -21.30
N CYS A 34 6.91 0.08 -21.89
CA CYS A 34 7.43 -1.28 -21.72
C CYS A 34 8.77 -1.41 -22.47
N PHE A 35 9.87 -1.06 -21.82
CA PHE A 35 11.21 -1.40 -22.33
C PHE A 35 11.57 -2.83 -21.93
N LEU A 36 11.32 -3.79 -22.83
CA LEU A 36 11.82 -5.16 -22.71
C LEU A 36 13.21 -5.22 -23.37
N VAL A 37 14.27 -5.41 -22.58
CA VAL A 37 15.65 -5.55 -23.08
C VAL A 37 16.07 -7.02 -22.97
N LEU A 38 16.18 -7.72 -24.11
CA LEU A 38 16.81 -9.04 -24.22
C LEU A 38 18.29 -8.89 -24.61
N LEU A 39 19.16 -9.78 -24.14
CA LEU A 39 20.55 -9.85 -24.59
C LEU A 39 21.10 -11.27 -24.76
N LYS A 40 21.80 -11.49 -25.88
CA LYS A 40 22.80 -12.55 -26.08
C LYS A 40 24.19 -11.96 -25.88
N SER A 41 25.06 -12.68 -25.16
CA SER A 41 26.46 -12.32 -24.93
C SER A 41 27.34 -12.88 -26.05
N ASN A 42 28.17 -12.06 -26.68
CA ASN A 42 29.29 -12.52 -27.51
C ASN A 42 30.55 -11.72 -27.13
N ALA A 43 31.69 -12.40 -27.05
CA ALA A 43 32.82 -12.05 -26.17
C ALA A 43 33.53 -10.70 -26.41
N ASN A 44 33.23 -9.99 -27.51
CA ASN A 44 33.94 -8.74 -27.86
C ASN A 44 33.02 -7.51 -27.98
N HIS A 45 31.70 -7.64 -27.82
CA HIS A 45 30.75 -6.52 -27.93
C HIS A 45 29.62 -6.62 -26.91
N ALA A 46 29.60 -5.71 -25.95
CA ALA A 46 28.45 -5.52 -25.06
C ALA A 46 27.36 -4.73 -25.82
N ASN A 47 26.50 -5.44 -26.56
CA ASN A 47 25.41 -4.81 -27.30
C ASN A 47 24.35 -4.25 -26.33
N LEU A 48 23.79 -3.08 -26.62
CA LEU A 48 22.66 -2.51 -25.89
C LEU A 48 21.43 -2.51 -26.80
N TRP A 49 20.43 -3.32 -26.47
CA TRP A 49 19.12 -3.24 -27.13
C TRP A 49 18.26 -2.31 -26.28
N THR A 50 18.17 -1.04 -26.65
CA THR A 50 17.17 -0.13 -26.11
C THR A 50 16.40 0.44 -27.29
N THR A 51 15.15 0.03 -27.46
CA THR A 51 14.24 0.59 -28.47
C THR A 51 13.66 1.91 -27.98
N PRO A 52 14.01 3.09 -28.53
CA PRO A 52 13.12 4.23 -28.42
C PRO A 52 11.93 3.93 -29.33
N CYS A 53 10.77 3.62 -28.76
CA CYS A 53 9.53 3.56 -29.53
C CYS A 53 9.15 5.00 -29.91
N VAL A 54 9.69 5.52 -31.00
CA VAL A 54 9.16 6.73 -31.63
C VAL A 54 7.98 6.28 -32.49
N PHE A 55 6.76 6.44 -31.97
CA PHE A 55 5.54 6.11 -32.70
C PHE A 55 5.22 7.28 -33.66
N THR A 56 5.84 7.31 -34.83
CA THR A 56 5.39 8.18 -35.92
C THR A 56 4.06 7.64 -36.47
N ARG A 57 3.07 8.52 -36.59
CA ARG A 57 1.66 8.20 -36.89
C ARG A 57 1.39 7.78 -38.34
N ARG A 58 2.40 7.34 -39.11
CA ARG A 58 2.24 6.86 -40.50
C ARG A 58 3.18 5.69 -40.76
N GLY A 59 2.61 4.58 -41.21
CA GLY A 59 3.34 3.43 -41.74
C GLY A 59 3.75 2.41 -40.68
N LYS A 60 3.22 1.19 -40.78
CA LYS A 60 3.85 -0.01 -40.22
C LYS A 60 5.12 -0.31 -41.04
N GLU A 61 6.15 0.50 -40.87
CA GLU A 61 7.49 0.10 -41.30
C GLU A 61 8.16 -0.58 -40.11
N SER A 62 8.66 -1.80 -40.32
CA SER A 62 9.46 -2.50 -39.35
C SER A 62 10.74 -1.69 -39.10
N VAL A 63 10.75 -0.85 -38.05
CA VAL A 63 11.94 -0.14 -37.61
C VAL A 63 12.96 -1.20 -37.21
N LYS A 64 13.94 -1.44 -38.09
CA LYS A 64 15.08 -2.32 -37.80
C LYS A 64 15.74 -1.79 -36.54
N GLN A 65 15.84 -2.64 -35.51
CA GLN A 65 16.46 -2.28 -34.24
C GLN A 65 17.91 -1.87 -34.51
N ALA A 66 18.18 -0.56 -34.52
CA ALA A 66 19.53 -0.04 -34.67
C ALA A 66 20.32 -0.37 -33.39
N GLN A 67 21.42 -1.11 -33.53
CA GLN A 67 22.35 -1.35 -32.43
C GLN A 67 23.16 -0.08 -32.18
N ILE A 68 22.93 0.55 -31.02
CA ILE A 68 23.76 1.68 -30.58
C ILE A 68 24.97 1.09 -29.86
N CYS A 69 26.13 1.10 -30.52
CA CYS A 69 27.40 0.73 -29.91
C CYS A 69 27.97 1.93 -29.15
N ILE A 70 28.01 1.87 -27.82
CA ILE A 70 28.64 2.92 -27.01
C ILE A 70 30.13 2.55 -26.85
N MET A 71 30.98 3.29 -27.56
CA MET A 71 32.44 3.18 -27.40
C MET A 71 32.84 3.86 -26.08
N ALA A 72 33.13 3.07 -25.05
CA ALA A 72 33.51 3.56 -23.73
C ALA A 72 34.80 2.88 -23.22
N SER A 73 35.57 3.63 -22.42
CA SER A 73 36.72 3.09 -21.67
C SER A 73 36.30 1.91 -20.78
N PRO A 74 37.16 0.90 -20.55
CA PRO A 74 36.84 -0.27 -19.72
C PRO A 74 36.26 0.07 -18.35
N THR A 75 36.74 1.13 -17.71
CA THR A 75 36.24 1.59 -16.39
C THR A 75 34.82 2.15 -16.47
N LYS A 76 34.50 2.90 -17.55
CA LYS A 76 33.15 3.41 -17.81
C LYS A 76 32.18 2.28 -18.17
N LYS A 77 32.64 1.27 -18.92
CA LYS A 77 31.87 0.05 -19.24
C LYS A 77 31.47 -0.72 -17.96
N ALA A 78 32.41 -0.94 -17.05
CA ALA A 78 32.14 -1.62 -15.78
C ALA A 78 31.09 -0.88 -14.93
N LYS A 79 31.18 0.46 -14.83
CA LYS A 79 30.17 1.28 -14.15
C LYS A 79 28.79 1.17 -14.80
N PHE A 80 28.74 1.19 -16.13
CA PHE A 80 27.49 1.06 -16.86
C PHE A 80 26.84 -0.32 -16.65
N GLU A 81 27.62 -1.40 -16.66
CA GLU A 81 27.12 -2.73 -16.33
C GLU A 81 26.61 -2.84 -14.90
N ALA A 82 27.31 -2.24 -13.93
CA ALA A 82 26.86 -2.21 -12.54
C ALA A 82 25.49 -1.51 -12.41
N LEU A 83 25.33 -0.33 -13.03
CA LEU A 83 24.06 0.39 -13.06
C LEU A 83 22.95 -0.42 -13.73
N ARG A 84 23.28 -1.14 -14.81
CA ARG A 84 22.34 -2.01 -15.51
C ARG A 84 21.89 -3.17 -14.61
N LYS A 85 22.83 -3.86 -13.96
CA LYS A 85 22.53 -4.96 -13.02
C LYS A 85 21.67 -4.45 -11.87
N GLN A 86 21.99 -3.28 -11.32
CA GLN A 86 21.21 -2.63 -10.27
C GLN A 86 19.78 -2.28 -10.74
N ARG A 87 19.62 -1.73 -11.95
CA ARG A 87 18.31 -1.43 -12.53
C ARG A 87 17.46 -2.68 -12.69
N VAL A 88 18.03 -3.76 -13.23
CA VAL A 88 17.34 -5.04 -13.39
C VAL A 88 16.94 -5.63 -12.04
N ALA A 89 17.83 -5.59 -11.04
CA ALA A 89 17.52 -6.04 -9.68
C ALA A 89 16.38 -5.25 -9.04
N CYS A 90 16.41 -3.92 -9.16
CA CYS A 90 15.36 -3.03 -8.68
C CYS A 90 14.01 -3.31 -9.37
N TYR A 91 14.01 -3.42 -10.70
CA TYR A 91 12.82 -3.78 -11.47
C TYR A 91 12.22 -5.11 -11.03
N ARG A 92 13.05 -6.15 -10.89
CA ARG A 92 12.60 -7.47 -10.42
C ARG A 92 12.03 -7.41 -9.00
N SER A 93 12.63 -6.62 -8.12
CA SER A 93 12.11 -6.42 -6.76
C SER A 93 10.75 -5.75 -6.76
N ASN A 94 10.60 -4.66 -7.53
CA ASN A 94 9.33 -3.96 -7.68
C ASN A 94 8.25 -4.85 -8.29
N LEU A 95 8.60 -5.67 -9.28
CA LEU A 95 7.66 -6.63 -9.86
C LEU A 95 7.17 -7.65 -8.83
N ARG A 96 8.05 -8.16 -7.95
CA ARG A 96 7.65 -9.05 -6.85
C ARG A 96 6.73 -8.34 -5.85
N LEU A 97 7.07 -7.10 -5.48
CA LEU A 97 6.25 -6.30 -4.57
C LEU A 97 4.88 -5.99 -5.17
N GLN A 98 4.80 -5.67 -6.45
CA GLN A 98 3.53 -5.45 -7.16
C GLN A 98 2.68 -6.72 -7.14
N LYS A 99 3.24 -7.88 -7.52
CA LYS A 99 2.53 -9.16 -7.45
C LYS A 99 2.00 -9.46 -6.04
N ARG A 100 2.81 -9.20 -5.00
CA ARG A 100 2.37 -9.41 -3.61
C ARG A 100 1.28 -8.43 -3.21
N LYS A 101 1.38 -7.16 -3.61
CA LYS A 101 0.34 -6.15 -3.40
C LYS A 101 -0.97 -6.59 -4.06
N ASP A 102 -0.92 -7.03 -5.31
CA ASP A 102 -2.10 -7.46 -6.06
C ASP A 102 -2.75 -8.72 -5.46
N ALA A 103 -1.93 -9.67 -4.97
CA ALA A 103 -2.43 -10.82 -4.22
C ALA A 103 -3.15 -10.39 -2.94
N LEU A 104 -2.53 -9.53 -2.12
CA LEU A 104 -3.10 -9.04 -0.87
C LEU A 104 -4.38 -8.22 -1.09
N THR A 105 -4.43 -7.37 -2.12
CA THR A 105 -5.66 -6.63 -2.45
C THR A 105 -6.78 -7.56 -2.90
N SER A 106 -6.45 -8.64 -3.63
CA SER A 106 -7.45 -9.64 -4.01
C SER A 106 -7.98 -10.45 -2.81
N GLU A 107 -7.13 -10.76 -1.84
CA GLU A 107 -7.52 -11.44 -0.59
C GLU A 107 -8.39 -10.52 0.27
N LEU A 108 -7.99 -9.26 0.44
CA LEU A 108 -8.79 -8.25 1.15
C LEU A 108 -10.17 -8.08 0.51
N ARG A 109 -10.26 -8.08 -0.82
CA ARG A 109 -11.55 -8.01 -1.52
C ARG A 109 -12.43 -9.23 -1.19
N LYS A 110 -11.88 -10.44 -1.25
CA LYS A 110 -12.61 -11.67 -0.88
C LYS A 110 -13.09 -11.63 0.58
N CYS A 111 -12.27 -11.13 1.50
CA CYS A 111 -12.67 -10.97 2.90
C CYS A 111 -13.83 -9.95 3.05
N LYS A 112 -13.79 -8.84 2.32
CA LYS A 112 -14.88 -7.85 2.32
C LYS A 112 -16.18 -8.38 1.73
N GLU A 113 -16.10 -9.16 0.65
CA GLU A 113 -17.26 -9.84 0.06
C GLU A 113 -17.91 -10.78 1.09
N ARG A 114 -17.11 -11.65 1.74
CA ARG A 114 -17.60 -12.54 2.81
C ARG A 114 -18.25 -11.79 3.98
N LEU A 115 -17.72 -10.62 4.34
CA LEU A 115 -18.28 -9.78 5.41
C LEU A 115 -19.61 -9.15 5.02
N ASN A 116 -19.77 -8.76 3.75
CA ASN A 116 -21.04 -8.20 3.25
C ASN A 116 -22.12 -9.27 3.10
N ASP A 117 -21.73 -10.51 2.78
CA ASP A 117 -22.65 -11.65 2.71
C ASP A 117 -23.18 -12.06 4.09
N LEU A 118 -22.41 -11.81 5.15
CA LEU A 118 -22.85 -12.01 6.54
C LEU A 118 -23.92 -10.99 6.91
N LYS A 119 -25.18 -11.43 6.88
CA LYS A 119 -26.34 -10.69 7.43
C LYS A 119 -26.27 -10.65 8.95
N ASP A 120 -26.78 -9.57 9.53
CA ASP A 120 -26.73 -9.35 10.98
C ASP A 120 -27.51 -10.43 11.76
N SER A 121 -28.61 -10.95 11.19
CA SER A 121 -29.35 -12.08 11.76
C SER A 121 -28.52 -13.36 11.91
N GLY A 122 -27.59 -13.62 10.98
CA GLY A 122 -26.71 -14.78 11.04
C GLY A 122 -25.65 -14.67 12.13
N LEU A 123 -25.31 -13.45 12.56
CA LEU A 123 -24.37 -13.23 13.67
C LEU A 123 -25.03 -13.53 15.01
N ASP A 124 -26.28 -13.13 15.19
CA ASP A 124 -27.04 -13.43 16.40
C ASP A 124 -27.25 -14.95 16.55
N ASP A 125 -27.51 -15.65 15.44
CA ASP A 125 -27.65 -17.11 15.43
C ASP A 125 -26.32 -17.82 15.77
N LEU A 126 -25.19 -17.33 15.24
CA LEU A 126 -23.86 -17.83 15.58
C LEU A 126 -23.50 -17.55 17.05
N ALA A 127 -23.85 -16.37 17.56
CA ALA A 127 -23.64 -15.98 18.95
C ALA A 127 -24.44 -16.86 19.91
N LYS A 128 -25.71 -17.15 19.59
CA LYS A 128 -26.56 -18.06 20.34
C LYS A 128 -26.02 -19.49 20.31
N LYS A 129 -25.59 -19.97 19.14
CA LYS A 129 -25.00 -21.31 18.98
C LYS A 129 -23.70 -21.47 19.77
N ALA A 130 -22.91 -20.41 19.90
CA ALA A 130 -21.64 -20.42 20.61
C ALA A 130 -21.76 -20.09 22.10
N GLU A 131 -22.97 -19.83 22.62
CA GLU A 131 -23.23 -19.48 24.03
C GLU A 131 -22.35 -18.32 24.53
N LEU A 132 -22.14 -17.30 23.68
CA LEU A 132 -21.26 -16.18 24.02
C LEU A 132 -21.90 -15.23 25.05
N PRO A 133 -21.13 -14.76 26.04
CA PRO A 133 -21.57 -13.68 26.94
C PRO A 133 -21.93 -12.42 26.16
N GLU A 134 -22.91 -11.67 26.65
CA GLU A 134 -23.41 -10.44 26.02
C GLU A 134 -22.31 -9.41 25.70
N VAL A 135 -21.31 -9.28 26.57
CA VAL A 135 -20.19 -8.36 26.34
C VAL A 135 -19.35 -8.78 25.13
N GLN A 136 -19.19 -10.10 24.92
CA GLN A 136 -18.42 -10.63 23.79
C GLN A 136 -19.21 -10.56 22.48
N THR A 137 -20.53 -10.74 22.54
CA THR A 137 -21.39 -10.56 21.36
C THR A 137 -21.39 -9.09 20.92
N MET A 138 -21.54 -8.16 21.87
CA MET A 138 -21.44 -6.72 21.61
C MET A 138 -20.08 -6.31 21.01
N LEU A 139 -18.97 -6.81 21.56
CA LEU A 139 -17.63 -6.58 20.99
C LEU A 139 -17.55 -7.06 19.53
N SER A 140 -18.07 -8.25 19.27
CA SER A 140 -18.02 -8.88 17.95
C SER A 140 -18.87 -8.13 16.92
N THR A 141 -20.08 -7.70 17.31
CA THR A 141 -20.97 -6.92 16.43
C THR A 141 -20.38 -5.56 16.10
N GLU A 142 -19.77 -4.87 17.06
CA GLU A 142 -19.08 -3.59 16.84
C GLU A 142 -17.86 -3.75 15.91
N CYS A 143 -17.08 -4.83 16.09
CA CYS A 143 -15.97 -5.14 15.18
C CYS A 143 -16.43 -5.36 13.74
N ILE A 144 -17.54 -6.09 13.57
CA ILE A 144 -18.09 -6.37 12.24
C ILE A 144 -18.72 -5.11 11.62
N ALA A 145 -19.48 -4.34 12.39
CA ALA A 145 -20.05 -3.07 11.96
C ALA A 145 -18.95 -2.09 11.49
N ALA A 146 -17.86 -2.01 12.26
CA ALA A 146 -16.71 -1.19 11.90
C ALA A 146 -15.94 -1.69 10.68
N ALA A 147 -15.92 -3.01 10.45
CA ALA A 147 -15.31 -3.62 9.27
C ALA A 147 -16.16 -3.41 8.00
N LYS A 148 -17.49 -3.38 8.12
CA LYS A 148 -18.44 -3.04 7.03
C LYS A 148 -18.40 -1.56 6.65
N ALA A 149 -18.04 -0.68 7.57
CA ALA A 149 -18.00 0.76 7.33
C ALA A 149 -16.98 1.16 6.24
N THR A 150 -17.40 1.98 5.29
CA THR A 150 -16.56 2.49 4.19
C THR A 150 -15.44 3.41 4.68
N SER A 151 -15.69 4.16 5.75
CA SER A 151 -14.75 5.13 6.30
C SER A 151 -14.71 5.06 7.83
N GLU A 152 -13.57 5.38 8.43
CA GLU A 152 -13.41 5.44 9.89
C GLU A 152 -14.20 6.59 10.53
N GLN A 153 -14.42 7.67 9.78
CA GLN A 153 -15.06 8.90 10.28
C GLN A 153 -16.58 8.77 10.45
N THR A 154 -17.21 7.87 9.70
CA THR A 154 -18.66 7.65 9.71
C THR A 154 -19.11 6.56 10.68
N ARG A 155 -18.21 6.03 11.52
CA ARG A 155 -18.54 4.98 12.48
C ARG A 155 -19.40 5.53 13.59
N ARG A 156 -20.54 4.88 13.84
CA ARG A 156 -21.39 5.12 15.00
C ARG A 156 -21.09 4.04 16.02
N TYR A 157 -20.91 4.45 17.26
CA TYR A 157 -20.62 3.58 18.38
C TYR A 157 -21.82 3.52 19.30
N THR A 158 -22.15 2.35 19.82
CA THR A 158 -23.15 2.23 20.88
C THR A 158 -22.64 2.81 22.20
N ASP A 159 -23.57 3.24 23.06
CA ASP A 159 -23.25 3.78 24.39
C ASP A 159 -22.47 2.77 25.24
N ASN A 160 -22.87 1.50 25.20
CA ASN A 160 -22.19 0.41 25.91
C ASN A 160 -20.74 0.24 25.43
N TRP A 161 -20.48 0.37 24.13
CA TRP A 161 -19.13 0.32 23.58
C TRP A 161 -18.27 1.52 24.01
N LEU A 162 -18.84 2.72 23.99
CA LEU A 162 -18.17 3.94 24.46
C LEU A 162 -17.82 3.86 25.94
N LEU A 163 -18.71 3.29 26.76
CA LEU A 163 -18.45 3.04 28.17
C LEU A 163 -17.31 2.04 28.38
N LEU A 164 -17.29 0.93 27.64
CA LEU A 164 -16.17 -0.03 27.70
C LEU A 164 -14.84 0.61 27.28
N CYS A 165 -14.86 1.43 26.24
CA CYS A 165 -13.69 2.20 25.79
C CYS A 165 -13.20 3.17 26.87
N LEU A 166 -14.12 3.83 27.58
CA LEU A 166 -13.79 4.71 28.69
C LEU A 166 -13.14 3.94 29.85
N LEU A 167 -13.70 2.79 30.24
CA LEU A 167 -13.14 1.94 31.28
C LEU A 167 -11.72 1.47 30.93
N LEU A 168 -11.51 1.06 29.68
CA LEU A 168 -10.19 0.66 29.18
C LEU A 168 -9.20 1.83 29.23
N GLN A 169 -9.63 3.02 28.82
CA GLN A 169 -8.83 4.24 28.86
C GLN A 169 -8.44 4.62 30.30
N ILE A 170 -9.35 4.47 31.27
CA ILE A 170 -9.07 4.74 32.69
C ILE A 170 -8.08 3.69 33.24
N ARG A 171 -8.30 2.42 32.91
CA ARG A 171 -7.50 1.32 33.45
C ARG A 171 -6.07 1.28 32.91
N SER A 172 -5.89 1.61 31.63
CA SER A 172 -4.59 1.66 30.97
C SER A 172 -4.63 2.56 29.71
N PRO A 173 -4.32 3.87 29.86
CA PRO A 173 -4.24 4.80 28.75
C PRO A 173 -3.24 4.38 27.66
N SER A 174 -2.11 3.79 28.06
CA SER A 174 -1.05 3.36 27.14
C SER A 174 -1.48 2.16 26.31
N ALA A 175 -2.18 1.19 26.92
CA ALA A 175 -2.72 0.05 26.18
C ALA A 175 -3.82 0.49 25.21
N TYR A 176 -4.68 1.41 25.63
CA TYR A 176 -5.71 1.98 24.75
C TYR A 176 -5.08 2.65 23.52
N GLN A 177 -4.06 3.48 23.73
CA GLN A 177 -3.36 4.15 22.64
C GLN A 177 -2.68 3.15 21.70
N PHE A 178 -2.05 2.10 22.24
CA PHE A 178 -1.45 1.04 21.43
C PHE A 178 -2.50 0.29 20.57
N LEU A 179 -3.64 -0.07 21.15
CA LEU A 179 -4.72 -0.76 20.42
C LEU A 179 -5.33 0.11 19.33
N TRP A 180 -5.40 1.42 19.57
CA TRP A 180 -5.88 2.38 18.59
C TRP A 180 -4.86 2.59 17.46
N ASP A 181 -3.59 2.84 17.78
CA ASP A 181 -2.51 3.05 16.80
C ASP A 181 -2.27 1.82 15.90
N SER A 182 -2.49 0.62 16.43
CA SER A 182 -2.34 -0.64 15.70
C SER A 182 -3.56 -1.00 14.83
N HIS A 183 -4.66 -0.25 14.94
CA HIS A 183 -5.94 -0.51 14.25
C HIS A 183 -6.48 -1.95 14.45
N ILE A 184 -6.16 -2.59 15.59
CA ILE A 184 -6.62 -3.96 15.90
C ILE A 184 -8.11 -3.98 16.25
N LEU A 185 -8.56 -2.99 17.03
CA LEU A 185 -9.95 -2.81 17.42
C LEU A 185 -10.48 -1.47 16.89
N PRO A 186 -11.79 -1.38 16.59
CA PRO A 186 -12.40 -0.13 16.11
C PRO A 186 -12.64 0.85 17.26
N LEU A 187 -11.57 1.27 17.93
CA LEU A 187 -11.68 2.19 19.07
C LEU A 187 -11.95 3.63 18.59
N PRO A 188 -12.84 4.37 19.26
CA PRO A 188 -12.99 5.80 19.05
C PRO A 188 -11.69 6.53 19.42
N CYS A 189 -11.50 7.75 18.91
CA CYS A 189 -10.36 8.55 19.36
C CYS A 189 -10.58 9.01 20.82
N VAL A 190 -9.48 9.23 21.55
CA VAL A 190 -9.51 9.67 22.96
C VAL A 190 -10.35 10.94 23.15
N LYS A 191 -10.36 11.85 22.16
CA LYS A 191 -11.20 13.06 22.18
C LYS A 191 -12.70 12.73 22.19
N THR A 192 -13.12 11.75 21.40
CA THR A 192 -14.53 11.30 21.35
C THR A 192 -14.94 10.68 22.68
N VAL A 193 -14.10 9.82 23.26
CA VAL A 193 -14.36 9.21 24.58
C VAL A 193 -14.50 10.28 25.67
N ARG A 194 -13.61 11.27 25.69
CA ARG A 194 -13.70 12.39 26.65
C ARG A 194 -14.94 13.24 26.46
N LYS A 195 -15.33 13.53 25.21
CA LYS A 195 -16.56 14.27 24.91
C LYS A 195 -17.80 13.53 25.43
N TYR A 196 -17.82 12.22 25.26
CA TYR A 196 -18.90 11.37 25.78
C TYR A 196 -18.98 11.41 27.31
N TYR A 197 -17.84 11.32 28.01
CA TYR A 197 -17.77 11.47 29.47
C TYR A 197 -18.31 12.84 29.94
N ILE A 198 -17.92 13.93 29.29
CA ILE A 198 -18.40 15.27 29.64
C ILE A 198 -19.93 15.38 29.41
N SER A 199 -20.44 14.80 28.32
CA SER A 199 -21.87 14.81 28.01
C SER A 199 -22.72 14.00 28.99
N THR A 200 -22.15 12.95 29.58
CA THR A 200 -22.86 12.06 30.51
C THR A 200 -22.75 12.51 31.96
N ALA A 201 -21.64 13.17 32.35
CA ALA A 201 -21.42 13.72 33.70
C ALA A 201 -22.01 15.14 33.89
N GLY A 202 -22.46 15.79 32.82
CA GLY A 202 -23.10 17.11 32.84
C GLY A 202 -24.64 17.08 32.89
N MET A 203 -25.23 15.90 33.04
CA MET A 203 -26.63 15.69 33.43
C MET A 203 -26.68 15.32 34.91
#